data_AF-A0AA41K6P3-F1
#
_entry.id   AF-A0AA41K6P3-F1
#
_cell.length_a   1.000
_cell.length_b   1.000
_cell.length_c   1.000
_cell.angle_alpha   90.00
_cell.angle_beta   90.00
_cell.angle_gamma   90.00
#
_symmetry.space_group_name_H-M   'P 1'
#
loop_
_entity.id
_entity.type
_entity.pdbx_description
1 polymer ?
#
loop_
_entity_poly.entity_id
_entity_poly.type
_entity_poly.pdbx_seq_one_letter_code
_entity_poly.pdbx_strand_id
1 'polypeptide(L)'
;MGLANQGGPELIFIFLPNLFQAMPGSNILIIVFFVAVLFAGISSMINLFEAPIAAMEQQLGLSRRISVSLIVALAFLIVICIRGIVADRMDFVSIYICPLRAGLAGIMFFWVYGWDFVQSEVRKGRRREPGKWFCFMARYVFCGLTLLVFILGIVFGGIG
;
A
#
# COMPACT_ATOMS: atom_id res chain seq x y z
N MET A 1 28.83 -11.33 -7.87
CA MET A 1 28.87 -9.95 -7.33
C MET A 1 27.74 -9.18 -8.01
N GLY A 2 26.74 -8.69 -7.27
CA GLY A 2 25.87 -7.60 -7.77
C GLY A 2 24.35 -7.80 -7.93
N LEU A 3 23.64 -8.67 -7.19
CA LEU A 3 22.18 -8.83 -7.41
C LEU A 3 21.26 -8.60 -6.19
N ALA A 4 21.79 -8.10 -5.07
CA ALA A 4 21.01 -8.03 -3.81
C ALA A 4 20.55 -6.62 -3.38
N ASN A 5 20.83 -5.56 -4.13
CA ASN A 5 20.57 -4.19 -3.66
C ASN A 5 19.51 -3.40 -4.43
N GLN A 6 18.86 -3.97 -5.45
CA GLN A 6 17.86 -3.26 -6.25
C GLN A 6 16.50 -3.95 -6.11
N GLY A 7 15.89 -3.83 -4.93
CA GLY A 7 14.53 -4.28 -4.70
C GLY A 7 13.56 -3.44 -5.52
N GLY A 8 12.99 -4.00 -6.59
CA GLY A 8 12.13 -3.22 -7.48
C GLY A 8 11.54 -4.00 -8.66
N PRO A 9 10.98 -3.30 -9.65
CA PRO A 9 10.39 -3.90 -10.86
C PRO A 9 11.37 -4.85 -11.56
N GLU A 10 12.67 -4.55 -11.54
CA GLU A 10 13.71 -5.40 -12.12
C GLU A 10 13.69 -6.84 -11.58
N LEU A 11 13.36 -7.06 -10.30
CA LEU A 11 13.28 -8.42 -9.76
C LEU A 11 12.18 -9.25 -10.43
N ILE A 12 11.03 -8.63 -10.67
CA ILE A 12 9.86 -9.30 -11.24
C ILE A 12 10.00 -9.43 -12.77
N PHE A 13 10.59 -8.43 -13.43
CA PHE A 13 10.68 -8.39 -14.89
C PHE A 13 11.95 -9.01 -15.47
N ILE A 14 13.03 -9.16 -14.68
CA ILE A 14 14.31 -9.70 -15.16
C ILE A 14 14.63 -11.01 -14.44
N PHE A 15 14.55 -11.02 -13.11
CA PHE A 15 14.97 -12.16 -12.31
C PHE A 15 14.03 -13.35 -12.40
N LEU A 16 12.72 -13.13 -12.27
CA LEU A 16 11.72 -14.20 -12.34
C LEU A 16 11.65 -14.88 -13.72
N PRO A 17 11.64 -14.15 -14.85
CA PRO A 17 11.69 -14.78 -16.16
C PRO A 17 12.97 -15.60 -16.39
N ASN A 18 14.13 -15.10 -15.93
CA ASN A 18 15.40 -15.85 -15.99
C ASN A 18 15.36 -17.13 -15.13
N LEU A 19 14.71 -17.08 -13.97
CA LEU A 19 14.53 -18.25 -13.11
C LEU A 19 13.59 -19.29 -13.74
N PHE A 20 12.52 -18.84 -14.43
CA PHE A 20 11.62 -19.74 -15.14
C PHE A 20 12.22 -20.34 -16.40
N GLN A 21 13.14 -19.65 -17.08
CA GLN A 21 13.88 -20.19 -18.24
C GLN A 21 14.76 -21.39 -17.90
N ALA A 22 15.18 -21.54 -16.63
CA ALA A 22 15.90 -22.72 -16.16
C ALA A 22 15.02 -23.99 -16.08
N MET A 23 13.70 -23.88 -16.27
CA MET A 23 12.75 -24.99 -16.23
C MET A 23 12.16 -25.31 -17.63
N PRO A 24 11.98 -26.59 -17.97
CA PRO A 24 11.33 -26.98 -19.24
C PRO A 24 9.87 -26.52 -19.26
N GLY A 25 9.45 -25.86 -20.35
CA GLY A 25 8.09 -25.28 -20.48
C GLY A 25 7.93 -23.83 -19.98
N SER A 26 9.04 -23.13 -19.76
CA SER A 26 9.11 -21.76 -19.24
C SER A 26 8.17 -20.74 -19.89
N ASN A 27 7.95 -20.83 -21.21
CA ASN A 27 7.10 -19.89 -21.95
C ASN A 27 5.68 -19.81 -21.40
N ILE A 28 5.06 -20.96 -21.08
CA ILE A 28 3.68 -21.00 -20.57
C ILE A 28 3.64 -20.45 -19.14
N LEU A 29 4.62 -20.79 -18.31
CA LEU A 29 4.72 -20.32 -16.92
C LEU A 29 4.89 -18.80 -16.83
N ILE A 30 5.74 -18.22 -17.69
CA ILE A 30 5.97 -16.77 -17.73
C ILE A 30 4.69 -16.04 -18.13
N ILE A 31 3.97 -16.54 -19.14
CA ILE A 31 2.70 -15.94 -19.58
C ILE A 31 1.67 -15.97 -18.45
N VAL A 32 1.46 -17.13 -17.82
CA VAL A 32 0.49 -17.27 -16.72
C VAL A 32 0.88 -16.39 -15.52
N PHE A 33 2.17 -16.33 -15.18
CA PHE A 33 2.67 -15.49 -14.11
C PHE A 33 2.38 -14.00 -14.33
N PHE A 34 2.72 -13.46 -15.51
CA PHE A 34 2.45 -12.04 -15.80
C PHE A 34 0.96 -11.72 -15.87
N VAL A 35 0.13 -12.64 -16.39
CA VAL A 35 -1.33 -12.48 -16.36
C VAL A 35 -1.84 -12.43 -14.93
N ALA A 36 -1.36 -13.32 -14.05
CA ALA A 36 -1.74 -13.33 -12.64
C ALA A 36 -1.30 -12.03 -11.92
N VAL A 37 -0.07 -11.56 -12.17
CA VAL A 37 0.44 -10.29 -11.61
C VAL A 37 -0.38 -9.10 -12.11
N LEU A 38 -0.81 -9.10 -13.38
CA LEU A 38 -1.67 -8.06 -13.95
C LEU A 38 -3.04 -8.04 -13.26
N PHE A 39 -3.68 -9.20 -13.08
CA PHE A 39 -4.96 -9.28 -12.35
C PHE A 39 -4.82 -8.86 -10.89
N ALA A 40 -3.75 -9.27 -10.21
CA ALA A 40 -3.45 -8.85 -8.85
C ALA A 40 -3.26 -7.33 -8.76
N GLY A 41 -2.53 -6.74 -9.71
CA GLY A 41 -2.31 -5.30 -9.80
C GLY A 41 -3.60 -4.52 -10.03
N ILE A 42 -4.46 -4.97 -10.96
CA ILE A 42 -5.76 -4.34 -11.23
C ILE A 42 -6.66 -4.41 -9.99
N SER A 43 -6.74 -5.56 -9.34
CA SER A 43 -7.56 -5.72 -8.12
C SER A 43 -7.09 -4.80 -6.99
N SER A 44 -5.77 -4.67 -6.80
CA SER A 44 -5.20 -3.75 -5.81
C SER A 44 -5.49 -2.28 -6.14
N MET A 45 -5.36 -1.87 -7.40
CA MET A 45 -5.68 -0.52 -7.84
C MET A 45 -7.15 -0.17 -7.63
N ILE A 46 -8.07 -1.08 -7.94
CA ILE A 46 -9.51 -0.86 -7.74
C ILE A 46 -9.81 -0.63 -6.26
N ASN A 47 -9.30 -1.49 -5.37
CA ASN A 47 -9.49 -1.35 -3.92
C ASN A 47 -8.90 -0.03 -3.39
N LEU A 48 -7.77 0.42 -3.93
CA LEU A 48 -7.18 1.70 -3.53
C LEU A 48 -8.01 2.90 -3.98
N PHE A 49 -8.56 2.87 -5.21
CA PHE A 49 -9.41 3.94 -5.74
C PHE A 49 -10.82 3.96 -5.15
N GLU A 50 -11.31 2.85 -4.60
CA GLU A 50 -12.62 2.78 -3.97
C GLU A 50 -12.78 3.77 -2.80
N ALA A 51 -11.76 3.88 -1.94
CA ALA A 51 -11.76 4.81 -0.81
C ALA A 51 -11.88 6.30 -1.21
N PRO A 52 -11.07 6.85 -2.14
CA PRO A 52 -11.24 8.24 -2.59
C PRO A 52 -12.52 8.45 -3.41
N ILE A 53 -12.98 7.45 -4.17
CA ILE A 53 -14.27 7.53 -4.90
C ILE A 53 -15.43 7.66 -3.92
N ALA A 54 -15.47 6.82 -2.88
CA ALA A 54 -16.51 6.89 -1.85
C ALA A 54 -16.48 8.23 -1.10
N ALA A 55 -15.30 8.76 -0.78
CA ALA A 55 -15.17 10.06 -0.13
C ALA A 55 -15.71 11.21 -0.99
N MET A 56 -15.42 11.20 -2.30
CA MET A 56 -15.96 12.20 -3.24
C MET A 56 -17.45 12.04 -3.48
N GLU A 57 -17.95 10.80 -3.54
CA GLU A 57 -19.39 10.52 -3.67
C GLU A 57 -20.16 11.05 -2.44
N GLN A 58 -19.63 10.85 -1.22
CA GLN A 58 -20.24 11.36 0.01
C GLN A 58 -20.20 12.89 0.12
N GLN A 59 -19.11 13.54 -0.32
CA GLN A 59 -18.97 14.99 -0.21
C GLN A 59 -19.72 15.75 -1.31
N LEU A 60 -19.84 15.18 -2.52
CA LEU A 60 -20.41 15.86 -3.70
C LEU A 60 -21.78 15.31 -4.12
N GLY A 61 -22.22 14.16 -3.57
CA GLY A 61 -23.52 13.56 -3.89
C GLY A 61 -23.68 13.10 -5.34
N LEU A 62 -22.58 12.93 -6.07
CA LEU A 62 -22.56 12.64 -7.51
C LEU A 62 -22.80 11.15 -7.81
N SER A 63 -23.38 10.85 -8.97
CA SER A 63 -23.52 9.47 -9.46
C SER A 63 -22.16 8.78 -9.61
N ARG A 64 -22.06 7.52 -9.17
CA ARG A 64 -20.82 6.70 -9.14
C ARG A 64 -19.99 6.78 -10.41
N ARG A 65 -20.62 6.76 -11.60
CA ARG A 65 -19.90 6.82 -12.89
C ARG A 65 -19.19 8.15 -13.11
N ILE A 66 -19.79 9.26 -12.68
CA ILE A 66 -19.23 10.60 -12.82
C ILE A 66 -18.08 10.77 -11.83
N SER A 67 -18.26 10.33 -10.57
CA SER A 67 -17.22 10.38 -9.54
C SER A 67 -15.96 9.59 -9.94
N VAL A 68 -16.14 8.36 -10.46
CA VAL A 68 -15.02 7.54 -10.95
C VAL A 68 -14.27 8.25 -12.08
N SER A 69 -14.98 8.73 -13.09
CA SER A 69 -14.37 9.39 -14.25
C SER A 69 -13.58 10.63 -13.84
N LEU A 70 -14.16 11.46 -12.97
CA LEU A 70 -13.54 12.70 -12.50
C LEU A 70 -12.27 12.43 -11.69
N ILE A 71 -12.30 11.45 -10.78
CA ILE A 71 -11.14 11.10 -9.95
C ILE A 71 -10.02 10.52 -10.80
N VAL A 72 -10.34 9.63 -11.75
CA VAL A 72 -9.34 9.05 -12.65
C VAL A 72 -8.72 10.14 -13.52
N ALA A 73 -9.53 11.04 -14.09
CA ALA A 73 -9.03 12.15 -14.90
C ALA A 73 -8.15 13.11 -14.08
N LEU A 74 -8.58 13.48 -12.87
CA LEU A 74 -7.82 14.36 -11.99
C LEU A 74 -6.51 13.70 -11.53
N ALA A 75 -6.57 12.43 -11.12
CA ALA A 75 -5.38 11.66 -10.74
C ALA A 75 -4.38 11.57 -11.89
N PHE A 76 -4.86 11.30 -13.10
CA PHE A 76 -4.01 11.24 -14.30
C PHE A 76 -3.34 12.58 -14.61
N LEU A 77 -4.11 13.69 -14.53
CA LEU A 77 -3.60 15.04 -14.76
C LEU A 77 -2.51 15.40 -13.74
N ILE A 78 -2.78 15.18 -12.46
CA ILE A 78 -1.83 15.45 -11.36
C ILE A 78 -0.56 14.62 -11.57
N VAL A 79 -0.68 13.33 -11.87
CA VAL A 79 0.45 12.43 -12.08
C VAL A 79 1.31 12.89 -13.26
N ILE A 80 0.72 13.33 -14.37
CA ILE A 80 1.48 13.85 -15.51
C ILE A 80 2.22 15.14 -15.15
N CYS A 81 1.56 16.08 -14.48
CA CYS A 81 2.17 17.35 -14.09
C CYS A 81 3.32 17.17 -13.09
N ILE A 82 3.24 16.16 -12.22
CA ILE A 82 4.16 15.99 -11.09
C ILE A 82 5.36 15.07 -11.41
N ARG A 83 5.24 14.16 -12.38
CA ARG A 83 6.28 13.18 -12.75
C ARG A 83 7.67 13.79 -12.99
N GLY A 84 7.74 15.01 -13.54
CA GLY A 84 9.00 15.66 -13.90
C GLY A 84 9.86 16.16 -12.72
N ILE A 85 9.25 16.44 -11.56
CA ILE A 85 9.95 17.00 -10.38
C ILE A 85 9.96 16.02 -9.20
N VAL A 86 8.94 15.16 -9.11
CA VAL A 86 8.74 14.31 -7.93
C VAL A 86 9.34 12.92 -8.09
N ALA A 87 9.82 12.51 -9.28
CA ALA A 87 10.50 11.23 -9.43
C ALA A 87 11.69 11.09 -8.46
N ASP A 88 12.57 12.08 -8.39
CA ASP A 88 13.71 12.12 -7.43
C ASP A 88 13.30 12.33 -5.96
N ARG A 89 12.05 12.74 -5.69
CA ARG A 89 11.52 12.95 -4.33
C ARG A 89 10.52 11.88 -3.91
N MET A 90 10.19 10.93 -4.79
CA MET A 90 9.16 9.92 -4.53
C MET A 90 9.63 8.93 -3.47
N ASP A 91 10.93 8.61 -3.45
CA ASP A 91 11.53 7.76 -2.44
C ASP A 91 11.54 8.44 -1.06
N PHE A 92 11.84 9.74 -0.99
CA PHE A 92 11.74 10.51 0.25
C PHE A 92 10.29 10.51 0.79
N VAL A 93 9.32 10.79 -0.08
CA VAL A 93 7.90 10.78 0.31
C VAL A 93 7.49 9.39 0.80
N SER A 94 7.85 8.32 0.10
CA SER A 94 7.47 6.96 0.51
C SER A 94 8.11 6.55 1.84
N ILE A 95 9.40 6.86 2.04
CA ILE A 95 10.16 6.47 3.24
C ILE A 95 9.72 7.25 4.47
N TYR A 96 9.36 8.52 4.33
CA TYR A 96 9.00 9.36 5.49
C TYR A 96 7.49 9.54 5.67
N ILE A 97 6.75 9.85 4.61
CA ILE A 97 5.31 10.17 4.71
C ILE A 97 4.47 8.91 4.89
N CYS A 98 4.84 7.78 4.29
CA CYS A 98 4.09 6.53 4.45
C CYS A 98 4.08 6.01 5.90
N PRO A 99 5.23 5.84 6.58
CA PRO A 99 5.22 5.44 7.99
C PRO A 99 4.69 6.52 8.91
N LEU A 100 4.87 7.81 8.60
CA LEU A 100 4.30 8.90 9.39
C LEU A 100 2.76 8.89 9.35
N ARG A 101 2.16 8.70 8.17
CA ARG A 101 0.71 8.55 8.01
C ARG A 101 0.18 7.33 8.75
N ALA A 102 0.84 6.18 8.61
CA ALA A 102 0.46 4.95 9.29
C ALA A 102 0.59 5.08 10.82
N GLY A 103 1.65 5.74 11.29
CA GLY A 103 1.91 5.97 12.71
C GLY A 103 0.89 6.91 13.33
N LEU A 104 0.57 8.02 12.66
CA LEU A 104 -0.41 9.00 13.13
C LEU A 104 -1.82 8.39 13.18
N ALA A 105 -2.20 7.60 12.18
CA ALA A 105 -3.45 6.83 12.21
C ALA A 105 -3.46 5.80 13.37
N GLY A 106 -2.37 5.07 13.57
CA GLY A 106 -2.23 4.12 14.67
C GLY A 106 -2.37 4.78 16.04
N ILE A 107 -1.69 5.90 16.29
CA ILE A 107 -1.76 6.64 17.55
C ILE A 107 -3.19 7.17 17.79
N MET A 108 -3.85 7.71 16.77
CA MET A 108 -5.25 8.15 16.89
C MET A 108 -6.18 6.98 17.27
N PHE A 109 -6.11 5.85 16.56
CA PHE A 109 -7.00 4.72 16.83
C PHE A 109 -6.74 4.06 18.20
N PHE A 110 -5.48 3.84 18.58
CA PHE A 110 -5.16 3.10 19.81
C PHE A 110 -5.09 3.97 21.06
N TRP A 111 -4.71 5.24 20.95
CA TRP A 111 -4.49 6.12 22.10
C TRP A 111 -5.58 7.17 22.29
N VAL A 112 -6.13 7.75 21.20
CA VAL A 112 -7.15 8.82 21.30
C VAL A 112 -8.57 8.25 21.39
N TYR A 113 -8.94 7.33 20.50
CA TYR A 113 -10.28 6.70 20.51
C TYR A 113 -10.41 5.53 21.49
N GLY A 114 -9.29 4.98 21.95
CA GLY A 114 -9.24 3.91 22.93
C GLY A 114 -9.57 2.51 22.36
N TRP A 115 -9.10 1.48 23.06
CA TRP A 115 -9.20 0.08 22.63
C TRP A 115 -10.65 -0.42 22.49
N ASP A 116 -11.59 0.11 23.27
CA ASP A 116 -12.99 -0.29 23.26
C ASP A 116 -13.70 0.13 21.94
N PHE A 117 -13.37 1.32 21.43
CA PHE A 117 -13.83 1.79 20.11
C PHE A 117 -13.28 0.90 18.99
N VAL A 118 -11.98 0.57 19.03
CA VAL A 118 -11.36 -0.30 18.02
C VAL A 118 -11.95 -1.72 18.09
N GLN A 119 -12.20 -2.28 19.28
CA GLN A 119 -12.84 -3.59 19.38
C GLN A 119 -14.28 -3.59 18.88
N SER A 120 -15.06 -2.54 19.17
CA SER A 120 -16.44 -2.44 18.70
C SER A 120 -16.53 -2.29 17.19
N GLU A 121 -15.64 -1.52 16.57
CA GLU A 121 -15.53 -1.40 15.10
C GLU A 121 -14.99 -2.69 14.45
N VAL A 122 -14.00 -3.36 15.04
CA VAL A 122 -13.50 -4.66 14.54
C VAL A 122 -14.53 -5.78 14.72
N ARG A 123 -15.42 -5.65 15.71
CA ARG A 123 -16.56 -6.55 15.93
C ARG A 123 -17.71 -6.28 14.95
N LYS A 124 -17.93 -5.03 14.52
CA LYS A 124 -18.90 -4.71 13.47
C LYS A 124 -18.48 -5.42 12.17
N GLY A 125 -19.24 -6.44 11.79
CA GLY A 125 -19.01 -7.21 10.57
C GLY A 125 -18.28 -8.55 10.73
N ARG A 126 -17.91 -8.98 11.96
CA ARG A 126 -17.24 -10.28 12.19
C ARG A 126 -18.08 -11.23 13.06
N ARG A 127 -18.17 -12.52 12.67
CA ARG A 127 -18.90 -13.58 13.41
C ARG A 127 -18.18 -14.12 14.67
N ARG A 128 -16.88 -13.86 14.86
CA ARG A 128 -16.08 -14.35 15.99
C ARG A 128 -15.31 -13.23 16.67
N GLU A 129 -15.21 -13.27 17.99
CA GLU A 129 -14.54 -12.24 18.77
C GLU A 129 -13.03 -12.19 18.49
N PRO A 130 -12.44 -10.98 18.38
CA PRO A 130 -11.00 -10.83 18.29
C PRO A 130 -10.34 -11.28 19.60
N GLY A 131 -9.45 -12.27 19.52
CA GLY A 131 -8.75 -12.82 20.69
C GLY A 131 -7.88 -11.77 21.40
N LYS A 132 -7.64 -11.96 22.70
CA LYS A 132 -6.87 -11.02 23.56
C LYS A 132 -5.47 -10.67 23.00
N TRP A 133 -4.87 -11.57 22.21
CA TRP A 133 -3.61 -11.36 21.49
C TRP A 133 -3.67 -10.29 20.38
N PHE A 134 -4.85 -10.07 19.79
CA PHE A 134 -5.05 -9.02 18.79
C PHE A 134 -4.83 -7.63 19.41
N CYS A 135 -5.16 -7.44 20.69
CA CYS A 135 -4.89 -6.21 21.42
C CYS A 135 -3.40 -5.92 21.54
N PHE A 136 -2.63 -6.93 21.92
CA PHE A 136 -1.19 -6.81 22.08
C PHE A 136 -0.50 -6.54 20.74
N MET A 137 -0.87 -7.29 19.68
CA MET A 137 -0.31 -7.06 18.35
C MET A 137 -0.68 -5.69 17.78
N ALA A 138 -1.95 -5.28 17.89
CA ALA A 138 -2.42 -4.05 17.29
C ALA A 138 -1.90 -2.80 18.03
N ARG A 139 -1.85 -2.83 19.37
CA ARG A 139 -1.42 -1.66 20.16
C ARG A 139 0.09 -1.55 20.31
N TYR A 140 0.78 -2.66 20.60
CA TYR A 140 2.22 -2.63 20.91
C TYR A 140 3.08 -2.99 19.71
N VAL A 141 2.75 -4.07 19.00
CA VAL A 141 3.60 -4.52 17.87
C VAL A 141 3.47 -3.59 16.67
N PHE A 142 2.25 -3.21 16.28
CA PHE A 142 2.06 -2.30 15.15
C PHE A 142 2.65 -0.91 15.44
N CYS A 143 2.25 -0.24 16.53
CA CYS A 143 2.82 1.08 16.86
C CYS A 143 4.33 1.04 17.08
N GLY A 144 4.85 0.00 17.75
CA GLY A 144 6.29 -0.18 17.95
C GLY A 144 7.05 -0.37 16.64
N LEU A 145 6.52 -1.20 15.74
CA LEU A 145 7.11 -1.42 14.41
C LEU A 145 7.08 -0.15 13.57
N THR A 146 5.97 0.59 13.56
CA THR A 146 5.85 1.84 12.77
C THR A 146 6.81 2.92 13.29
N LEU A 147 6.98 3.04 14.62
CA LEU A 147 7.99 3.92 15.23
C LEU A 147 9.42 3.48 14.87
N LEU A 148 9.70 2.18 14.92
CA LEU A 148 11.00 1.63 14.58
C LEU A 148 11.34 1.86 13.10
N VAL A 149 10.39 1.66 12.18
CA VAL A 149 10.55 1.98 10.75
C VAL A 149 10.78 3.47 10.52
N PHE A 150 10.08 4.33 11.26
CA PHE A 150 10.27 5.78 11.17
C PHE A 150 11.66 6.21 11.65
N ILE A 151 12.12 5.67 12.78
CA ILE A 151 13.47 5.93 13.32
C ILE A 151 14.55 5.41 12.37
N LEU A 152 14.40 4.18 11.86
CA LEU A 152 15.32 3.63 10.87
C LEU A 152 15.35 4.45 9.58
N GLY A 153 14.20 4.95 9.13
CA GLY A 153 14.11 5.86 7.97
C GLY A 153 14.95 7.13 8.16
N ILE A 154 14.90 7.74 9.35
CA ILE A 154 15.70 8.93 9.71
C ILE A 154 17.19 8.58 9.84
N VAL A 155 17.52 7.48 10.52
CA VAL A 155 18.92 7.08 10.80
C VAL A 155 19.67 6.63 9.56
N PHE A 156 19.01 5.88 8.66
CA PHE A 156 19.61 5.43 7.40
C PHE A 156 19.56 6.49 6.28
N GLY A 157 19.04 7.70 6.54
CA GLY A 157 19.09 8.80 5.58
C GLY A 157 18.22 8.62 4.33
N GLY A 158 17.26 7.68 4.36
CA GLY A 158 16.58 7.18 3.17
C GLY A 158 17.39 6.10 2.46
N ILE A 159 16.72 5.03 2.03
CA ILE A 159 17.29 4.00 1.14
C ILE A 159 17.52 4.67 -0.22
N GLY A 160 18.69 5.28 -0.37
CA GLY A 160 19.29 5.65 -1.64
C GLY A 160 20.55 4.81 -1.84
#